data_AF-A0A9X1TG02-F1
#
_entry.id   AF-A0A9X1TG02-F1
#
_cell.length_a   1.000
_cell.length_b   1.000
_cell.length_c   1.000
_cell.angle_alpha   90.00
_cell.angle_beta   90.00
_cell.angle_gamma   90.00
#
_symmetry.space_group_name_H-M   'P 1'
#
loop_
_entity.id
_entity.type
_entity.pdbx_description
1 polymer ?
#
loop_
_entity_poly.entity_id
_entity_poly.type
_entity_poly.pdbx_seq_one_letter_code
_entity_poly.pdbx_strand_id
1 'polypeptide(L)'
;MLIKQKHLDGIMSGNISLAFRKWKNLSVKKDSVLKTSIGLVKITDITETELAQITEDEAKQAGYDNVNALISELEKTVNGVIYKIQLSYHSPDPRIDLRQKSQIADEELEALKEKLLNLDKYSNQGKWTLKVLKAIQENPKMPAVELATKVNKEKEWLKLNVRKLKNLGLTISHEPGYTLSPLGEYVLKSLS
;
A
#
# COMPACT_ATOMS: atom_id res chain seq x y z
N MET A 1 7.49 3.37 5.59
CA MET A 1 7.01 3.79 6.92
C MET A 1 5.59 3.30 7.13
N LEU A 2 5.27 2.72 8.29
CA LEU A 2 3.90 2.40 8.69
C LEU A 2 3.31 3.58 9.50
N ILE A 3 2.05 3.92 9.23
CA ILE A 3 1.28 4.93 9.96
C ILE A 3 0.00 4.24 10.46
N LYS A 4 -0.33 4.42 11.76
CA LYS A 4 -1.55 3.85 12.36
C LYS A 4 -2.79 4.47 11.72
N GLN A 5 -3.87 3.70 11.56
CA GLN A 5 -5.09 4.16 10.88
C GLN A 5 -5.61 5.49 11.46
N LYS A 6 -5.68 5.61 12.80
CA LYS A 6 -6.10 6.86 13.47
C LYS A 6 -5.29 8.10 13.05
N HIS A 7 -3.99 7.96 12.77
CA HIS A 7 -3.16 9.08 12.32
C HIS A 7 -3.36 9.35 10.83
N LEU A 8 -3.64 8.31 10.02
CA LEU A 8 -4.01 8.49 8.62
C LEU A 8 -5.31 9.29 8.50
N ASP A 9 -6.35 8.95 9.27
CA ASP A 9 -7.62 9.68 9.24
C ASP A 9 -7.44 11.17 9.64
N GLY A 10 -6.54 11.44 10.59
CA GLY A 10 -6.12 12.80 10.93
C GLY A 10 -5.37 13.51 9.80
N ILE A 11 -4.51 12.80 9.04
CA ILE A 11 -3.84 13.36 7.85
C ILE A 11 -4.84 13.68 6.75
N MET A 12 -5.82 12.80 6.51
CA MET A 12 -6.86 12.99 5.50
C MET A 12 -7.76 14.18 5.82
N SER A 13 -8.09 14.38 7.09
CA SER A 13 -8.90 15.53 7.56
C SER A 13 -8.10 16.83 7.69
N GLY A 14 -6.76 16.79 7.55
CA GLY A 14 -5.87 17.93 7.72
C GLY A 14 -5.52 18.27 9.17
N ASN A 15 -6.02 17.51 10.14
CA ASN A 15 -5.73 17.68 11.57
C ASN A 15 -4.32 17.23 11.96
N ILE A 16 -3.71 16.33 11.18
CA ILE A 16 -2.33 15.85 11.38
C ILE A 16 -1.50 16.22 10.14
N SER A 17 -0.40 16.91 10.37
CA SER A 17 0.54 17.35 9.33
C SER A 17 1.99 16.95 9.63
N LEU A 18 2.26 16.39 10.81
CA LEU A 18 3.59 15.98 11.25
C LEU A 18 3.63 14.49 11.58
N ALA A 19 4.82 13.92 11.43
CA ALA A 19 5.17 12.65 12.03
C ALA A 19 6.60 12.72 12.55
N PHE A 20 6.82 12.22 13.75
CA PHE A 20 8.16 12.08 14.32
C PHE A 20 8.59 10.62 14.30
N ARG A 21 9.85 10.38 13.93
CA ARG A 21 10.43 9.03 13.86
C ARG A 21 11.87 9.06 14.34
N LYS A 22 12.23 8.10 15.20
CA LYS A 22 13.63 7.86 15.59
C LYS A 22 14.18 6.68 14.80
N TRP A 23 15.12 6.93 13.88
CA TRP A 23 15.66 5.91 12.98
C TRP A 23 17.18 6.00 12.85
N LYS A 24 17.84 4.85 12.63
CA LYS A 24 19.27 4.80 12.28
C LYS A 24 19.52 5.19 10.82
N ASN A 25 18.63 4.78 9.92
CA ASN A 25 18.72 5.04 8.49
C ASN A 25 17.39 5.63 8.00
N LEU A 26 17.45 6.76 7.31
CA LEU A 26 16.28 7.40 6.76
C LEU A 26 15.77 6.62 5.53
N SER A 27 14.62 5.97 5.67
CA SER A 27 14.04 5.12 4.61
C SER A 27 13.13 5.88 3.61
N VAL A 28 12.89 7.16 3.87
CA VAL A 28 11.96 7.99 3.10
C VAL A 28 12.66 9.26 2.62
N LYS A 29 12.19 9.83 1.51
CA LYS A 29 12.81 11.02 0.90
C LYS A 29 11.84 12.18 0.90
N LYS A 30 12.38 13.40 0.94
CA LYS A 30 11.60 14.61 0.62
C LYS A 30 10.94 14.46 -0.74
N ASP A 31 9.73 15.00 -0.86
CA ASP A 31 8.84 14.91 -2.03
C ASP A 31 8.39 13.49 -2.44
N SER A 32 8.76 12.46 -1.66
CA SER A 32 8.28 11.11 -1.92
C SER A 32 6.82 10.93 -1.50
N VAL A 33 6.15 9.96 -2.14
CA VAL A 33 4.75 9.65 -1.88
C VAL A 33 4.64 8.25 -1.26
N LEU A 34 3.91 8.18 -0.15
CA LEU A 34 3.60 6.95 0.56
C LEU A 34 2.22 6.45 0.14
N LYS A 35 2.15 5.17 -0.20
CA LYS A 35 0.87 4.48 -0.43
C LYS A 35 0.34 4.01 0.92
N THR A 36 -0.85 4.46 1.30
CA THR A 36 -1.51 4.19 2.58
C THR A 36 -2.94 3.68 2.36
N SER A 37 -3.66 3.34 3.42
CA SER A 37 -5.07 2.91 3.33
C SER A 37 -6.02 4.04 2.91
N ILE A 38 -5.68 5.30 3.22
CA ILE A 38 -6.47 6.49 2.82
C ILE A 38 -6.11 7.02 1.42
N GLY A 39 -5.15 6.39 0.74
CA GLY A 39 -4.61 6.87 -0.53
C GLY A 39 -3.14 7.24 -0.45
N LEU A 40 -2.75 8.26 -1.21
CA LEU A 40 -1.39 8.77 -1.29
C LEU A 40 -1.18 9.88 -0.25
N VAL A 41 -0.13 9.72 0.56
CA VAL A 41 0.35 10.75 1.49
C VAL A 41 1.70 11.24 0.99
N LYS A 42 1.84 12.54 0.75
CA LYS A 42 3.11 13.15 0.32
C LYS A 42 3.93 13.54 1.54
N ILE A 43 5.22 13.23 1.48
CA ILE A 43 6.22 13.78 2.39
C ILE A 43 6.69 15.10 1.81
N THR A 44 6.35 16.21 2.46
CA THR A 44 6.69 17.55 1.97
C THR A 44 8.07 17.99 2.43
N ASP A 45 8.48 17.60 3.64
CA ASP A 45 9.77 17.95 4.19
C ASP A 45 10.24 16.96 5.25
N ILE A 46 11.56 16.89 5.45
CA ILE A 46 12.19 16.05 6.48
C ILE A 46 13.33 16.86 7.09
N THR A 47 13.30 17.02 8.41
CA THR A 47 14.34 17.71 9.17
C THR A 47 14.78 16.85 10.35
N GLU A 48 16.04 16.96 10.75
CA GLU A 48 16.54 16.37 11.99
C GLU A 48 16.20 17.29 13.16
N THR A 49 15.88 16.70 14.31
CA THR A 49 15.50 17.45 15.51
C THR A 49 15.90 16.67 16.76
N GLU A 50 15.74 17.29 17.92
CA GLU A 50 16.04 16.71 19.23
C GLU A 50 14.78 16.69 20.10
N LEU A 51 14.73 15.81 21.10
CA LEU A 51 13.55 15.71 21.99
C LEU A 51 13.20 17.05 22.64
N ALA A 52 14.21 17.84 23.03
CA ALA A 52 14.04 19.12 23.69
C ALA A 52 13.45 20.23 22.78
N GLN A 53 13.47 20.02 21.46
CA GLN A 53 12.96 20.99 20.47
C GLN A 53 11.52 20.72 20.06
N ILE A 54 10.98 19.54 20.42
CA ILE A 54 9.61 19.16 20.08
C ILE A 54 8.64 19.94 20.95
N THR A 55 7.72 20.67 20.32
CA THR A 55 6.72 21.47 21.03
C THR A 55 5.41 20.70 21.25
N GLU A 56 4.59 21.20 22.19
CA GLU A 56 3.26 20.65 22.45
C GLU A 56 2.35 20.74 21.20
N ASP A 57 2.44 21.84 20.45
CA ASP A 57 1.67 22.04 19.22
C ASP A 57 2.11 21.08 18.12
N GLU A 58 3.41 20.79 18.01
CA GLU A 58 3.93 19.79 17.08
C GLU A 58 3.49 18.37 17.46
N ALA A 59 3.42 18.06 18.74
CA ALA A 59 2.91 16.78 19.22
C ALA A 59 1.42 16.60 18.83
N LYS A 60 0.61 17.64 18.98
CA LYS A 60 -0.80 17.66 18.52
C LYS A 60 -0.91 17.50 17.01
N GLN A 61 -0.10 18.25 16.24
CA GLN A 61 -0.01 18.11 14.78
C GLN A 61 0.51 16.74 14.33
N ALA A 62 1.10 15.96 15.23
CA ALA A 62 1.51 14.57 15.00
C ALA A 62 0.48 13.52 15.48
N GLY A 63 -0.66 13.96 16.02
CA GLY A 63 -1.74 13.09 16.49
C GLY A 63 -1.57 12.54 17.91
N TYR A 64 -0.78 13.22 18.74
CA TYR A 64 -0.58 12.90 20.15
C TYR A 64 -1.31 13.91 21.04
N ASP A 65 -1.79 13.46 22.19
CA ASP A 65 -2.52 14.32 23.12
C ASP A 65 -1.59 15.36 23.80
N ASN A 66 -0.31 15.02 23.97
CA ASN A 66 0.72 15.86 24.55
C ASN A 66 2.14 15.44 24.13
N VAL A 67 3.14 16.29 24.41
CA VAL A 67 4.54 16.04 24.07
C VAL A 67 5.12 14.79 24.75
N ASN A 68 4.73 14.52 25.99
CA ASN A 68 5.22 13.35 26.74
C ASN A 68 4.82 12.02 26.08
N ALA A 69 3.60 11.95 25.55
CA ALA A 69 3.12 10.77 24.81
C ALA A 69 3.92 10.54 23.53
N LEU A 70 4.31 11.61 22.85
CA LEU A 70 5.16 11.54 21.67
C LEU A 70 6.60 11.12 22.03
N ILE A 71 7.22 11.77 23.03
CA ILE A 71 8.56 11.42 23.53
C ILE A 71 8.61 9.95 23.94
N SER A 72 7.63 9.49 24.71
CA SER A 72 7.51 8.09 25.15
C SER A 72 7.47 7.10 23.98
N GLU A 73 6.85 7.46 22.84
CA GLU A 73 6.86 6.62 21.64
C GLU A 73 8.23 6.62 20.95
N LEU A 74 8.94 7.75 20.93
CA LEU A 74 10.28 7.87 20.33
C LEU A 74 11.34 7.12 21.13
N GLU A 75 11.25 7.15 22.46
CA GLU A 75 12.19 6.51 23.38
C GLU A 75 12.16 4.97 23.33
N LYS A 76 11.06 4.38 22.83
CA LYS A 76 11.01 2.93 22.54
C LYS A 76 12.12 2.47 21.61
N THR A 77 12.66 3.37 20.79
CA THR A 77 13.83 3.11 19.97
C THR A 77 15.07 3.66 20.66
N VAL A 78 15.97 2.78 21.11
CA VAL A 78 17.16 3.18 21.87
C VAL A 78 18.11 4.06 21.03
N ASN A 79 18.39 3.66 19.80
CA ASN A 79 19.41 4.30 18.95
C ASN A 79 18.82 4.87 17.65
N GLY A 80 19.27 6.06 17.26
CA GLY A 80 18.90 6.69 15.99
C GLY A 80 18.73 8.21 16.11
N VAL A 81 18.62 8.87 14.98
CA VAL A 81 18.33 10.30 14.85
C VAL A 81 16.82 10.50 14.83
N ILE A 82 16.34 11.58 15.44
CA ILE A 82 14.92 11.95 15.41
C ILE A 82 14.67 12.83 14.20
N TYR A 83 13.74 12.40 13.36
CA TYR A 83 13.30 13.12 12.19
C TYR A 83 11.91 13.69 12.42
N LYS A 84 11.75 14.99 12.19
CA LYS A 84 10.47 15.66 12.01
C LYS A 84 10.11 15.59 10.52
N ILE A 85 9.03 14.89 10.23
CA ILE A 85 8.56 14.62 8.87
C ILE A 85 7.27 15.39 8.67
N GLN A 86 7.26 16.30 7.70
CA GLN A 86 6.03 16.98 7.28
C GLN A 86 5.30 16.13 6.25
N LEU A 87 4.00 15.96 6.45
CA LEU A 87 3.12 15.09 5.68
C LEU A 87 1.88 15.85 5.26
N SER A 88 1.36 15.54 4.07
CA SER A 88 0.04 16.00 3.64
C SER A 88 -0.69 14.91 2.88
N TYR A 89 -2.01 14.91 2.96
CA TYR A 89 -2.81 14.13 2.03
C TYR A 89 -2.55 14.62 0.60
N HIS A 90 -2.27 13.69 -0.31
CA HIS A 90 -1.95 14.02 -1.70
C HIS A 90 -3.10 13.73 -2.64
N SER A 91 -3.62 12.50 -2.63
CA SER A 91 -4.72 12.07 -3.49
C SER A 91 -5.27 10.69 -3.06
N PRO A 92 -6.43 10.26 -3.56
CA PRO A 92 -6.92 8.89 -3.37
C PRO A 92 -5.91 7.85 -3.91
N ASP A 93 -6.01 6.58 -3.52
CA ASP A 93 -5.17 5.53 -4.11
C ASP A 93 -5.53 5.43 -5.61
N PRO A 94 -4.62 5.75 -6.56
CA PRO A 94 -4.92 5.72 -7.99
C PRO A 94 -5.32 4.32 -8.48
N ARG A 95 -5.07 3.27 -7.69
CA ARG A 95 -5.58 1.92 -7.95
C ARG A 95 -7.10 1.81 -7.84
N ILE A 96 -7.77 2.69 -7.09
CA ILE A 96 -9.23 2.66 -6.93
C ILE A 96 -9.88 2.96 -8.29
N ASP A 97 -9.45 4.03 -8.95
CA ASP A 97 -9.97 4.42 -10.27
C ASP A 97 -9.71 3.31 -11.30
N LEU A 98 -8.49 2.76 -11.33
CA LEU A 98 -8.15 1.64 -12.20
C LEU A 98 -9.06 0.43 -11.99
N ARG A 99 -9.33 0.05 -10.73
CA ARG A 99 -10.18 -1.11 -10.42
C ARG A 99 -11.60 -0.97 -10.92
N GLN A 100 -12.16 0.25 -10.86
CA GLN A 100 -13.56 0.49 -11.23
C GLN A 100 -13.79 0.56 -12.74
N LYS A 101 -12.73 0.68 -13.55
CA LYS A 101 -12.86 0.65 -15.01
C LYS A 101 -13.38 -0.72 -15.47
N SER A 102 -14.60 -0.76 -16.02
CA SER A 102 -15.18 -1.95 -16.66
C SER A 102 -14.82 -2.09 -18.14
N GLN A 103 -14.18 -1.06 -18.70
CA GLN A 103 -13.63 -1.00 -20.05
C GLN A 103 -12.44 -0.04 -20.06
N ILE A 104 -11.45 -0.33 -20.89
CA ILE A 104 -10.24 0.48 -21.12
C ILE A 104 -9.96 0.56 -22.60
N ALA A 105 -9.17 1.55 -23.02
CA ALA A 105 -8.69 1.66 -24.39
C ALA A 105 -7.80 0.46 -24.76
N ASP A 106 -7.71 0.14 -26.04
CA ASP A 106 -6.95 -1.02 -26.53
C ASP A 106 -5.45 -0.89 -26.20
N GLU A 107 -4.90 0.33 -26.25
CA GLU A 107 -3.50 0.57 -25.88
C GLU A 107 -3.24 0.32 -24.39
N GLU A 108 -4.19 0.70 -23.51
CA GLU A 108 -4.11 0.41 -22.07
C GLU A 108 -4.20 -1.11 -21.81
N LEU A 109 -5.03 -1.80 -22.60
CA LEU A 109 -5.23 -3.24 -22.48
C LEU A 109 -3.97 -4.01 -22.89
N GLU A 110 -3.37 -3.67 -24.02
CA GLU A 110 -2.12 -4.28 -24.48
C GLU A 110 -0.97 -4.04 -23.47
N ALA A 111 -0.86 -2.82 -22.94
CA ALA A 111 0.12 -2.53 -21.88
C ALA A 111 -0.10 -3.37 -20.61
N LEU A 112 -1.35 -3.70 -20.25
CA LEU A 112 -1.65 -4.61 -19.13
C LEU A 112 -1.30 -6.06 -19.47
N LYS A 113 -1.61 -6.53 -20.69
CA LYS A 113 -1.23 -7.87 -21.15
C LYS A 113 0.29 -8.06 -21.12
N GLU A 114 1.06 -7.08 -21.61
CA GLU A 114 2.53 -7.09 -21.55
C GLU A 114 3.05 -7.16 -20.11
N LYS A 115 2.45 -6.41 -19.17
CA LYS A 115 2.83 -6.48 -17.75
C LYS A 115 2.57 -7.86 -17.17
N LEU A 116 1.44 -8.50 -17.50
CA LEU A 116 1.14 -9.87 -17.06
C LEU A 116 2.13 -10.88 -17.67
N LEU A 117 2.44 -10.76 -18.96
CA LEU A 117 3.44 -11.60 -19.62
C LEU A 117 4.82 -11.44 -18.98
N ASN A 118 5.23 -10.23 -18.63
CA ASN A 118 6.49 -9.98 -17.91
C ASN A 118 6.48 -10.62 -16.52
N LEU A 119 5.37 -10.51 -15.77
CA LEU A 119 5.24 -11.17 -14.47
C LEU A 119 5.36 -12.71 -14.56
N ASP A 120 4.86 -13.29 -15.64
CA ASP A 120 5.01 -14.71 -15.92
C ASP A 120 6.43 -15.08 -16.36
N LYS A 121 7.05 -14.27 -17.23
CA LYS A 121 8.41 -14.48 -17.76
C LYS A 121 9.48 -14.52 -16.65
N TYR A 122 9.37 -13.65 -15.65
CA TYR A 122 10.33 -13.58 -14.54
C TYR A 122 9.97 -14.49 -13.36
N SER A 123 8.99 -15.38 -13.52
CA SER A 123 8.59 -16.33 -12.48
C SER A 123 9.33 -17.65 -12.64
N ASN A 124 10.05 -18.08 -11.61
CA ASN A 124 10.65 -19.43 -11.53
C ASN A 124 9.61 -20.55 -11.38
N GLN A 125 8.33 -20.20 -11.38
CA GLN A 125 7.20 -21.07 -11.07
C GLN A 125 6.24 -21.24 -12.27
N GLY A 126 6.71 -20.85 -13.46
CA GLY A 126 5.96 -20.85 -14.72
C GLY A 126 4.95 -19.71 -14.84
N LYS A 127 4.15 -19.76 -15.91
CA LYS A 127 3.03 -18.84 -16.15
C LYS A 127 1.98 -19.05 -15.07
N TRP A 128 1.71 -18.00 -14.29
CA TRP A 128 0.87 -18.06 -13.10
C TRP A 128 -0.26 -17.03 -13.10
N THR A 129 -0.10 -15.91 -13.80
CA THR A 129 -1.04 -14.79 -13.71
C THR A 129 -2.47 -15.20 -14.08
N LEU A 130 -2.65 -15.81 -15.25
CA LEU A 130 -3.95 -16.30 -15.73
C LEU A 130 -4.55 -17.35 -14.77
N LYS A 131 -3.74 -18.31 -14.31
CA LYS A 131 -4.18 -19.36 -13.37
C LYS A 131 -4.70 -18.77 -12.06
N VAL A 132 -3.99 -17.79 -11.50
CA VAL A 132 -4.39 -17.14 -10.26
C VAL A 132 -5.61 -16.24 -10.46
N LEU A 133 -5.70 -15.50 -11.57
CA LEU A 133 -6.87 -14.67 -11.88
C LEU A 133 -8.14 -15.53 -12.01
N LYS A 134 -8.08 -16.65 -12.76
CA LYS A 134 -9.19 -17.61 -12.86
C LYS A 134 -9.57 -18.21 -11.50
N ALA A 135 -8.58 -18.65 -10.72
CA ALA A 135 -8.85 -19.19 -9.40
C ALA A 135 -9.53 -18.19 -8.46
N ILE A 136 -9.18 -16.89 -8.54
CA ILE A 136 -9.86 -15.82 -7.78
C ILE A 136 -11.29 -15.59 -8.29
N GLN A 137 -11.50 -15.58 -9.61
CA GLN A 137 -12.83 -15.44 -10.23
C GLN A 137 -13.78 -16.55 -9.78
N GLU A 138 -13.30 -17.80 -9.82
CA GLU A 138 -14.07 -18.99 -9.47
C GLU A 138 -14.30 -19.15 -7.96
N ASN A 139 -13.50 -18.50 -7.12
CA ASN A 139 -13.51 -18.68 -5.67
C ASN A 139 -13.45 -17.33 -4.92
N PRO A 140 -14.43 -16.43 -5.12
CA PRO A 140 -14.42 -15.11 -4.51
C PRO A 140 -14.42 -15.22 -2.98
N LYS A 141 -13.57 -14.41 -2.32
CA LYS A 141 -13.39 -14.37 -0.86
C LYS A 141 -12.88 -15.68 -0.22
N MET A 142 -12.39 -16.63 -1.01
CA MET A 142 -11.73 -17.83 -0.48
C MET A 142 -10.47 -17.45 0.31
N PRO A 143 -10.25 -18.02 1.51
CA PRO A 143 -9.04 -17.77 2.29
C PRO A 143 -7.77 -18.03 1.48
N ALA A 144 -6.76 -17.17 1.68
CA ALA A 144 -5.52 -17.25 0.91
C ALA A 144 -4.78 -18.59 1.05
N VAL A 145 -4.96 -19.31 2.16
CA VAL A 145 -4.39 -20.66 2.36
C VAL A 145 -5.01 -21.65 1.38
N GLU A 146 -6.33 -21.74 1.35
CA GLU A 146 -7.08 -22.66 0.49
C GLU A 146 -6.90 -22.33 -0.98
N LEU A 147 -6.93 -21.03 -1.32
CA LEU A 147 -6.69 -20.58 -2.69
C LEU A 147 -5.27 -20.96 -3.17
N ALA A 148 -4.27 -20.89 -2.29
CA ALA A 148 -2.90 -21.27 -2.62
C ALA A 148 -2.81 -22.78 -2.91
N THR A 149 -3.48 -23.61 -2.11
CA THR A 149 -3.62 -25.05 -2.37
C THR A 149 -4.25 -25.32 -3.73
N LYS A 150 -5.34 -24.62 -4.09
CA LYS A 150 -5.99 -24.78 -5.41
C LYS A 150 -5.07 -24.47 -6.58
N VAL A 151 -4.22 -23.45 -6.46
CA VAL A 151 -3.26 -23.11 -7.52
C VAL A 151 -1.94 -23.90 -7.42
N ASN A 152 -1.82 -24.83 -6.47
CA ASN A 152 -0.62 -25.58 -6.15
C ASN A 152 0.60 -24.67 -5.89
N LYS A 153 0.42 -23.70 -4.98
CA LYS A 153 1.44 -22.74 -4.56
C LYS A 153 1.43 -22.56 -3.05
N GLU A 154 2.52 -22.05 -2.52
CA GLU A 154 2.60 -21.66 -1.11
C GLU A 154 1.79 -20.38 -0.84
N LYS A 155 1.28 -20.26 0.39
CA LYS A 155 0.47 -19.10 0.83
C LYS A 155 1.21 -17.77 0.69
N GLU A 156 2.46 -17.69 1.13
CA GLU A 156 3.23 -16.44 1.10
C GLU A 156 3.64 -16.07 -0.34
N TRP A 157 3.93 -17.07 -1.18
CA TRP A 157 4.08 -16.87 -2.62
C TRP A 157 2.80 -16.29 -3.23
N LEU A 158 1.62 -16.85 -2.88
CA LEU A 158 0.34 -16.37 -3.41
C LEU A 158 0.10 -14.92 -3.00
N LYS A 159 0.24 -14.58 -1.71
CA LYS A 159 0.07 -13.21 -1.21
C LYS A 159 0.98 -12.22 -1.92
N LEU A 160 2.26 -12.56 -2.08
CA LEU A 160 3.24 -11.71 -2.75
C LEU A 160 2.81 -11.41 -4.19
N ASN A 161 2.35 -12.42 -4.93
CA ASN A 161 2.00 -12.31 -6.33
C ASN A 161 0.60 -11.69 -6.55
N VAL A 162 -0.38 -11.99 -5.69
CA VAL A 162 -1.67 -11.29 -5.67
C VAL A 162 -1.49 -9.80 -5.36
N ARG A 163 -0.50 -9.41 -4.55
CA ARG A 163 -0.13 -8.00 -4.36
C ARG A 163 0.36 -7.34 -5.66
N LYS A 164 1.05 -8.06 -6.53
CA LYS A 164 1.44 -7.55 -7.86
C LYS A 164 0.22 -7.31 -8.74
N LEU A 165 -0.72 -8.26 -8.80
CA LEU A 165 -2.00 -8.10 -9.53
C LEU A 165 -2.84 -6.94 -8.97
N LYS A 166 -2.88 -6.81 -7.64
CA LYS A 166 -3.55 -5.71 -6.93
C LYS A 166 -2.98 -4.35 -7.30
N ASN A 167 -1.67 -4.26 -7.54
CA ASN A 167 -1.01 -3.03 -7.99
C ASN A 167 -1.36 -2.65 -9.43
N LEU A 168 -1.74 -3.63 -10.26
CA LEU A 168 -2.26 -3.41 -11.61
C LEU A 168 -3.77 -3.10 -11.62
N GLY A 169 -4.40 -3.04 -10.44
CA GLY A 169 -5.84 -2.78 -10.33
C GLY A 169 -6.71 -3.98 -10.68
N LEU A 170 -6.17 -5.20 -10.76
CA LEU A 170 -6.91 -6.40 -11.22
C LEU A 170 -7.61 -7.17 -10.09
N THR A 171 -7.20 -6.97 -8.84
CA THR A 171 -7.75 -7.70 -7.68
C THR A 171 -8.05 -6.77 -6.51
N ILE A 172 -9.00 -7.19 -5.67
CA ILE A 172 -9.40 -6.57 -4.41
C ILE A 172 -9.11 -7.55 -3.28
N SER A 173 -8.51 -7.07 -2.18
CA SER A 173 -8.27 -7.88 -0.99
C SER A 173 -9.40 -7.70 0.01
N HIS A 174 -9.81 -8.80 0.62
CA HIS A 174 -10.82 -8.87 1.66
C HIS A 174 -10.26 -9.61 2.88
N GLU A 175 -10.97 -9.50 3.99
CA GLU A 175 -10.77 -10.37 5.15
C GLU A 175 -12.01 -11.26 5.29
N PRO A 176 -11.99 -12.53 4.82
CA PRO A 176 -10.90 -13.24 4.16
C PRO A 176 -10.86 -13.10 2.61
N GLY A 177 -9.68 -13.34 2.02
CA GLY A 177 -9.52 -13.70 0.62
C GLY A 177 -9.42 -12.55 -0.39
N TYR A 178 -9.80 -12.84 -1.64
CA TYR A 178 -9.68 -11.91 -2.77
C TYR A 178 -10.89 -12.00 -3.71
N THR A 179 -11.14 -10.93 -4.46
CA THR A 179 -12.01 -10.95 -5.65
C THR A 179 -11.29 -10.28 -6.81
N LEU A 180 -11.76 -10.51 -8.04
CA LEU A 180 -11.38 -9.64 -9.15
C LEU A 180 -12.04 -8.27 -8.96
N SER A 181 -11.41 -7.24 -9.52
CA SER A 181 -12.05 -5.94 -9.74
C SER A 181 -12.84 -5.95 -11.06
N PRO A 182 -13.73 -4.96 -11.31
CA PRO A 182 -14.31 -4.74 -12.63
C PRO A 182 -13.27 -4.79 -13.77
N LEU A 183 -12.12 -4.13 -13.59
CA LEU A 183 -11.02 -4.20 -14.55
C LEU A 183 -10.42 -5.60 -14.66
N GLY A 184 -10.26 -6.30 -13.55
CA GLY A 184 -9.74 -7.67 -13.51
C GLY A 184 -10.61 -8.64 -14.29
N GLU A 185 -11.94 -8.53 -14.16
CA GLU A 185 -12.91 -9.32 -14.93
C GLU A 185 -12.81 -9.02 -16.43
N TYR A 186 -12.75 -7.74 -16.80
CA TYR A 186 -12.59 -7.31 -18.19
C TYR A 186 -11.31 -7.85 -18.81
N VAL A 187 -10.17 -7.67 -18.12
CA VAL A 187 -8.86 -8.16 -18.58
C VAL A 187 -8.86 -9.68 -18.68
N LEU A 188 -9.40 -10.40 -17.68
CA LEU A 188 -9.47 -11.86 -17.73
C LEU A 188 -10.29 -12.37 -18.92
N LYS A 189 -11.42 -11.72 -19.22
CA LYS A 189 -12.24 -12.03 -20.40
C LYS A 189 -11.48 -11.82 -21.71
N SER A 190 -10.62 -10.80 -21.79
CA SER A 190 -9.79 -10.52 -22.97
C SER A 190 -8.57 -11.44 -23.14
N LEU A 191 -8.21 -12.18 -22.08
CA LEU A 191 -7.10 -13.16 -22.06
C LEU A 191 -7.58 -14.59 -22.34
N SER A 192 -8.90 -14.81 -22.32
CA SER A 192 -9.56 -16.10 -22.50
C SER A 192 -9.88 -16.32 -23.97
#